data_AF-A0A2S4PTX9-F1
#
_entry.id   AF-A0A2S4PTX9-F1
#
_cell.length_a   1.000
_cell.length_b   1.000
_cell.length_c   1.000
_cell.angle_alpha   90.00
_cell.angle_beta   90.00
_cell.angle_gamma   90.00
#
_symmetry.space_group_name_H-M   'P 1'
#
loop_
_entity.id
_entity.type
_entity.pdbx_description
1 polymer ?
#
loop_
_entity_poly.entity_id
_entity_poly.type
_entity_poly.pdbx_seq_one_letter_code
_entity_poly.pdbx_strand_id
1 'polypeptide(L)'
;MLDTTCLPEIGLLQNQDSDLSTIKKYEAIVVGAGPAGITVVGNLIEQKKTPILWIDDEFQGGRLHKCYREVPSNTRVKLFVAFCDALSSFREIAKNTQRPNAYTLLQALRQDDTCHIAEAADLCLMLTQGLNETLGVYKRQGTVTSASWSDWGITFECLSNNVIEKSEIYSNILVLCTGSYPKTDILPVSHLQEINLDLALKPTLLSSTFPKDSKPTVAVIGASHSAILVLRNFYNLACSSHQNLRIKWFTRHPLRYAEDRDGWILNDNTGLKGEISIWAKENIEVGKLELSPVGKFLEKIDTSIKEDEENYIKHLMSCTHVVQAIGFTPREIPVMKRNGKKLNLNFNHDLQTFEENGENVAGLFGAGIAWPQQVTDPEGHVSLDVGLWKFMKSAKKAAPLWQGAS
;
A
#
# COMPACT_ATOMS: atom_id res chain seq x y z
N MET A 1 -1.21 47.52 1.70
CA MET A 1 0.18 47.17 2.09
C MET A 1 0.09 46.17 3.22
N LEU A 2 0.15 44.89 2.87
CA LEU A 2 0.49 43.75 3.71
C LEU A 2 0.61 42.59 2.73
N ASP A 3 1.86 42.20 2.48
CA ASP A 3 2.30 41.27 1.45
C ASP A 3 1.77 39.86 1.71
N THR A 4 1.02 39.34 0.75
CA THR A 4 0.79 37.91 0.55
C THR A 4 2.07 37.32 -0.05
N THR A 5 2.95 36.79 0.80
CA THR A 5 4.07 35.96 0.35
C THR A 5 3.53 34.64 -0.20
N CYS A 6 3.50 34.53 -1.53
CA CYS A 6 3.37 33.27 -2.25
C CYS A 6 4.43 32.28 -1.75
N LEU A 7 3.97 31.09 -1.35
CA LEU A 7 4.82 29.91 -1.28
C LEU A 7 5.39 29.64 -2.68
N PRO A 8 6.68 29.28 -2.83
CA PRO A 8 7.26 29.04 -4.14
C PRO A 8 6.59 27.83 -4.79
N GLU A 9 6.16 28.01 -6.04
CA GLU A 9 5.71 26.95 -6.93
C GLU A 9 6.72 25.81 -6.93
N ILE A 10 6.24 24.61 -6.59
CA ILE A 10 7.00 23.36 -6.74
C ILE A 10 7.25 23.20 -8.23
N GLY A 11 8.48 23.47 -8.65
CA GLY A 11 8.91 23.40 -10.03
C GLY A 11 8.53 22.06 -10.65
N LEU A 12 7.76 22.14 -11.73
CA LEU A 12 7.53 21.05 -12.66
C LEU A 12 8.89 20.45 -13.04
N LEU A 13 9.05 19.15 -12.77
CA LEU A 13 10.19 18.34 -13.13
C LEU A 13 10.52 18.57 -14.62
N GLN A 14 11.71 19.10 -14.90
CA GLN A 14 12.32 18.88 -16.20
C GLN A 14 12.62 17.38 -16.28
N ASN A 15 12.02 16.70 -17.27
CA ASN A 15 12.38 15.34 -17.66
C ASN A 15 13.89 15.30 -17.93
N GLN A 16 14.65 14.80 -16.96
CA GLN A 16 15.96 14.24 -17.24
C GLN A 16 15.69 12.83 -17.78
N ASP A 17 15.36 12.74 -19.06
CA ASP A 17 15.66 11.55 -19.83
C ASP A 17 17.19 11.45 -19.86
N SER A 18 17.77 10.79 -18.86
CA SER A 18 19.17 10.42 -18.91
C SER A 18 19.33 9.43 -20.05
N ASP A 19 20.33 9.69 -20.89
CA ASP A 19 20.64 8.94 -22.10
C ASP A 19 21.01 7.49 -21.73
N LEU A 20 20.00 6.63 -21.65
CA LEU A 20 20.08 5.19 -21.37
C LEU A 20 20.84 4.40 -22.46
N SER A 21 21.47 5.07 -23.42
CA SER A 21 22.13 4.44 -24.58
C SER A 21 23.42 3.68 -24.24
N THR A 22 23.99 3.79 -23.03
CA THR A 22 25.29 3.17 -22.71
C THR A 22 25.24 1.90 -21.85
N ILE A 23 24.27 1.74 -20.92
CA ILE A 23 24.20 0.58 -20.02
C ILE A 23 23.09 -0.37 -20.47
N LYS A 24 23.48 -1.46 -21.15
CA LYS A 24 22.57 -2.54 -21.55
C LYS A 24 22.41 -3.64 -20.48
N LYS A 25 23.28 -3.65 -19.47
CA LYS A 25 23.31 -4.69 -18.43
C LYS A 25 23.33 -4.06 -17.03
N TYR A 26 22.32 -4.38 -16.24
CA TYR A 26 22.19 -4.03 -14.84
C TYR A 26 22.47 -5.24 -13.96
N GLU A 27 22.79 -5.01 -12.69
CA GLU A 27 22.85 -6.10 -11.73
C GLU A 27 21.44 -6.47 -11.26
N ALA A 28 20.60 -5.46 -11.03
CA ALA A 28 19.23 -5.66 -10.60
C ALA A 28 18.24 -4.73 -11.32
N ILE A 29 17.04 -5.24 -11.56
CA ILE A 29 15.85 -4.49 -11.95
C ILE A 29 14.85 -4.54 -10.79
N VAL A 30 14.32 -3.39 -10.40
CA VAL A 30 13.25 -3.27 -9.40
C VAL A 30 12.03 -2.64 -10.05
N VAL A 31 10.87 -3.28 -9.93
CA VAL A 31 9.61 -2.82 -10.53
C VAL A 31 8.66 -2.31 -9.45
N GLY A 32 8.37 -1.02 -9.46
CA GLY A 32 7.54 -0.31 -8.50
C GLY A 32 8.37 0.54 -7.53
N ALA A 33 7.96 1.78 -7.31
CA ALA A 33 8.57 2.77 -6.40
C ALA A 33 7.65 3.14 -5.21
N GLY A 34 6.75 2.23 -4.86
CA GLY A 34 6.09 2.24 -3.55
C GLY A 34 7.06 1.93 -2.40
N PRO A 35 6.57 1.87 -1.15
CA PRO A 35 7.41 1.64 0.02
C PRO A 35 8.30 0.38 -0.05
N ALA A 36 7.80 -0.70 -0.65
CA ALA A 36 8.56 -1.92 -0.85
C ALA A 36 9.69 -1.74 -1.88
N GLY A 37 9.43 -1.06 -3.00
CA GLY A 37 10.45 -0.76 -4.00
C GLY A 37 11.58 0.09 -3.44
N ILE A 38 11.24 1.15 -2.69
CA ILE A 38 12.22 1.99 -1.97
C ILE A 38 13.08 1.12 -1.06
N THR A 39 12.45 0.25 -0.27
CA THR A 39 13.12 -0.68 0.64
C THR A 39 14.09 -1.60 -0.09
N VAL A 40 13.64 -2.19 -1.20
CA VAL A 40 14.42 -3.14 -2.01
C VAL A 40 15.64 -2.45 -2.61
N VAL A 41 15.47 -1.29 -3.23
CA VAL A 41 16.58 -0.52 -3.80
C VAL A 41 17.62 -0.20 -2.73
N GLY A 42 17.19 0.29 -1.56
CA GLY A 42 18.08 0.58 -0.45
C GLY A 42 18.87 -0.66 0.03
N ASN A 43 18.21 -1.81 0.14
CA ASN A 43 18.89 -3.06 0.56
C ASN A 43 19.85 -3.58 -0.52
N LEU A 44 19.50 -3.49 -1.80
CA LEU A 44 20.40 -3.88 -2.90
C LEU A 44 21.68 -3.03 -2.91
N ILE A 45 21.59 -1.73 -2.60
CA ILE A 45 22.76 -0.87 -2.41
C ILE A 45 23.64 -1.38 -1.25
N GLU A 46 23.07 -1.73 -0.09
CA GLU A 46 23.85 -2.30 1.04
C GLU A 46 24.55 -3.62 0.65
N GLN A 47 23.91 -4.42 -0.21
CA GLN A 47 24.49 -5.66 -0.74
C GLN A 47 25.46 -5.44 -1.92
N LYS A 48 25.74 -4.19 -2.29
CA LYS A 48 26.60 -3.81 -3.43
C LYS A 48 26.13 -4.39 -4.78
N LYS A 49 24.81 -4.53 -4.95
CA LYS A 49 24.17 -5.05 -6.16
C LYS A 49 23.77 -3.91 -7.10
N THR A 50 24.77 -3.22 -7.62
CA THR A 50 24.64 -2.07 -8.54
C THR A 50 25.39 -2.36 -9.86
N PRO A 51 24.97 -1.81 -11.01
CA PRO A 51 23.95 -0.78 -11.18
C PRO A 51 22.51 -1.34 -11.11
N ILE A 52 21.59 -0.54 -10.58
CA ILE A 52 20.16 -0.89 -10.41
C ILE A 52 19.33 -0.06 -11.40
N LEU A 53 18.51 -0.72 -12.19
CA LEU A 53 17.46 -0.07 -12.96
C LEU A 53 16.15 -0.16 -12.17
N TRP A 54 15.65 0.99 -11.73
CA TRP A 54 14.40 1.10 -10.99
C TRP A 54 13.32 1.65 -11.92
N ILE A 55 12.22 0.91 -12.06
CA ILE A 55 11.14 1.23 -12.98
C ILE A 55 9.85 1.46 -12.19
N ASP A 56 9.17 2.58 -12.42
CA ASP A 56 7.87 2.90 -11.83
C ASP A 56 7.06 3.82 -12.75
N ASP A 57 5.74 3.86 -12.60
CA ASP A 57 4.87 4.69 -13.42
C ASP A 57 4.94 6.18 -13.06
N GLU A 58 5.26 6.52 -11.80
CA GLU A 58 5.14 7.91 -11.30
C GLU A 58 6.33 8.37 -10.42
N PHE A 59 7.07 7.45 -9.79
CA PHE A 59 8.06 7.70 -8.73
C PHE A 59 7.55 8.55 -7.56
N GLN A 60 6.25 8.47 -7.28
CA GLN A 60 5.58 9.26 -6.23
C GLN A 60 5.28 8.46 -4.96
N GLY A 61 6.07 7.44 -4.60
CA GLY A 61 5.83 6.66 -3.37
C GLY A 61 4.60 5.74 -3.44
N GLY A 62 4.12 5.46 -4.65
CA GLY A 62 3.00 4.56 -4.94
C GLY A 62 1.68 4.96 -4.25
N ARG A 63 0.83 3.96 -4.00
CA ARG A 63 -0.51 4.19 -3.44
C ARG A 63 -0.54 4.79 -2.05
N LEU A 64 0.53 4.61 -1.26
CA LEU A 64 0.66 5.22 0.07
C LEU A 64 0.50 6.75 -0.03
N HIS A 65 1.23 7.36 -0.96
CA HIS A 65 1.16 8.78 -1.25
C HIS A 65 -0.09 9.14 -2.07
N LYS A 66 -0.41 8.37 -3.11
CA LYS A 66 -1.49 8.73 -4.04
C LYS A 66 -2.89 8.69 -3.40
N CYS A 67 -3.14 7.68 -2.57
CA CYS A 67 -4.50 7.37 -2.10
C CYS A 67 -4.71 7.63 -0.61
N TYR A 68 -3.67 7.55 0.23
CA TYR A 68 -3.88 7.36 1.67
C TYR A 68 -3.37 8.48 2.57
N ARG A 69 -2.97 9.65 2.06
CA ARG A 69 -2.38 10.72 2.90
C ARG A 69 -3.27 11.19 4.05
N GLU A 70 -4.59 11.24 3.84
CA GLU A 70 -5.57 11.67 4.87
C GLU A 70 -5.92 10.57 5.87
N VAL A 71 -5.40 9.35 5.67
CA VAL A 71 -5.67 8.22 6.56
C VAL A 71 -4.80 8.33 7.81
N PRO A 72 -5.37 8.23 9.02
CA PRO A 72 -4.59 8.04 10.23
C PRO A 72 -3.90 6.67 10.17
N SER A 73 -2.59 6.67 10.35
CA SER A 73 -1.79 5.45 10.34
C SER A 73 -2.12 4.56 11.53
N ASN A 74 -2.01 3.26 11.33
CA ASN A 74 -2.03 2.24 12.39
C ASN A 74 -0.63 1.88 12.90
N THR A 75 0.40 2.59 12.43
CA THR A 75 1.82 2.36 12.72
C THR A 75 2.33 3.46 13.64
N ARG A 76 3.05 3.07 14.71
CA ARG A 76 3.70 4.02 15.62
C ARG A 76 4.81 4.79 14.90
N VAL A 77 4.93 6.08 15.19
CA VAL A 77 5.90 7.00 14.56
C VAL A 77 7.32 6.43 14.59
N LYS A 78 7.75 5.84 15.71
CA LYS A 78 9.09 5.25 15.85
C LYS A 78 9.44 4.22 14.79
N LEU A 79 8.45 3.52 14.23
CA LEU A 79 8.68 2.52 13.18
C LEU A 79 8.95 3.16 11.81
N PHE A 80 8.46 4.38 11.56
CA PHE A 80 8.83 5.17 10.38
C PHE A 80 10.22 5.79 10.52
N VAL A 81 10.58 6.23 11.73
CA VAL A 81 11.95 6.67 12.03
C VAL A 81 12.93 5.51 11.85
N ALA A 82 12.63 4.35 12.45
CA ALA A 82 13.42 3.12 12.31
C ALA A 82 13.56 2.68 10.84
N PHE A 83 12.52 2.85 10.02
CA PHE A 83 12.58 2.57 8.59
C PHE A 83 13.68 3.37 7.86
N CYS A 84 13.78 4.68 8.13
CA CYS A 84 14.85 5.51 7.57
C CYS A 84 16.22 5.13 8.16
N ASP A 85 16.27 4.86 9.46
CA ASP A 85 17.51 4.51 10.17
C ASP A 85 18.07 3.15 9.78
N ALA A 86 17.28 2.28 9.16
CA ALA A 86 17.67 0.91 8.85
C ALA A 86 18.82 0.79 7.86
N LEU A 87 18.95 1.76 6.93
CA LEU A 87 19.87 1.66 5.80
C LEU A 87 20.83 2.85 5.74
N SER A 88 22.11 2.60 5.44
CA SER A 88 23.12 3.66 5.35
C SER A 88 22.78 4.72 4.30
N SER A 89 22.31 4.29 3.13
CA SER A 89 21.88 5.18 2.05
C SER A 89 20.72 6.09 2.46
N PHE A 90 19.77 5.58 3.22
CA PHE A 90 18.63 6.37 3.70
C PHE A 90 19.06 7.42 4.72
N ARG A 91 19.92 7.05 5.67
CA ARG A 91 20.51 7.98 6.64
C ARG A 91 21.32 9.08 5.96
N GLU A 92 22.07 8.74 4.91
CA GLU A 92 22.84 9.71 4.13
C GLU A 92 21.93 10.69 3.38
N ILE A 93 20.88 10.20 2.71
CA ILE A 93 19.86 11.05 2.06
C ILE A 93 19.23 12.01 3.07
N ALA A 94 18.80 11.50 4.23
CA ALA A 94 18.18 12.31 5.28
C ALA A 94 19.15 13.35 5.87
N LYS A 95 20.46 13.04 5.92
CA LYS A 95 21.50 13.98 6.36
C LYS A 95 21.75 15.09 5.34
N ASN A 96 21.74 14.75 4.06
CA ASN A 96 22.08 15.67 2.96
C ASN A 96 20.88 16.48 2.45
N THR A 97 19.65 16.12 2.84
CA THR A 97 18.43 16.88 2.51
C THR A 97 18.26 18.07 3.45
N GLN A 98 18.01 19.25 2.88
CA GLN A 98 17.79 20.51 3.61
C GLN A 98 16.76 20.34 4.73
N ARG A 99 17.08 20.84 5.93
CA ARG A 99 16.20 20.77 7.11
C ARG A 99 15.30 22.01 7.24
N PRO A 100 14.08 21.89 7.78
CA PRO A 100 13.42 20.63 8.18
C PRO A 100 13.04 19.78 6.96
N ASN A 101 13.24 18.46 7.07
CA ASN A 101 12.86 17.47 6.07
C ASN A 101 11.92 16.41 6.67
N ALA A 102 11.34 15.56 5.81
CA ALA A 102 10.34 14.56 6.22
C ALA A 102 10.81 13.65 7.37
N TYR A 103 12.09 13.25 7.39
CA TYR A 103 12.66 12.47 8.47
C TYR A 103 12.73 13.25 9.78
N THR A 104 13.24 14.49 9.77
CA THR A 104 13.30 15.32 10.99
C THR A 104 11.92 15.69 11.53
N LEU A 105 10.92 15.82 10.65
CA LEU A 105 9.53 16.02 11.06
C LEU A 105 8.99 14.80 11.82
N LEU A 106 9.22 13.58 11.30
CA LEU A 106 8.85 12.34 12.00
C LEU A 106 9.57 12.18 13.35
N GLN A 107 10.84 12.60 13.45
CA GLN A 107 11.57 12.58 14.72
C GLN A 107 11.00 13.54 15.77
N ALA A 108 10.42 14.67 15.34
CA ALA A 108 9.83 15.65 16.23
C ALA A 108 8.44 15.24 16.77
N LEU A 109 7.79 14.26 16.14
CA LEU A 109 6.51 13.72 16.61
C LEU A 109 6.69 12.82 17.85
N ARG A 110 5.59 12.57 18.56
CA ARG A 110 5.56 11.61 19.68
C ARG A 110 5.78 10.19 19.17
N GLN A 111 6.88 9.57 19.59
CA GLN A 111 7.39 8.33 18.99
C GLN A 111 6.51 7.09 19.24
N ASP A 112 5.77 7.07 20.35
CA ASP A 112 4.86 5.97 20.69
C ASP A 112 3.42 6.18 20.21
N ASP A 113 3.10 7.36 19.66
CA ASP A 113 1.81 7.66 19.06
C ASP A 113 1.79 7.25 17.57
N THR A 114 0.62 7.31 16.94
CA THR A 114 0.45 7.23 15.48
C THR A 114 0.45 8.63 14.84
N CYS A 115 0.69 8.72 13.54
CA CYS A 115 0.57 9.96 12.74
C CYS A 115 -0.39 9.74 11.56
N HIS A 116 -0.59 10.73 10.68
CA HIS A 116 -1.24 10.46 9.40
C HIS A 116 -0.28 9.67 8.49
N ILE A 117 -0.81 9.09 7.42
CA ILE A 117 0.03 8.45 6.40
C ILE A 117 0.78 9.50 5.57
N ALA A 118 0.31 10.75 5.54
CA ALA A 118 0.99 11.86 4.88
C ALA A 118 2.48 11.97 5.26
N GLU A 119 2.80 11.88 6.55
CA GLU A 119 4.18 12.01 7.04
C GLU A 119 5.07 10.85 6.58
N ALA A 120 4.54 9.63 6.56
CA ALA A 120 5.25 8.46 6.02
C ALA A 120 5.40 8.54 4.49
N ALA A 121 4.39 9.07 3.80
CA ALA A 121 4.45 9.28 2.35
C ALA A 121 5.50 10.33 1.98
N ASP A 122 5.66 11.39 2.77
CA ASP A 122 6.70 12.41 2.55
C ASP A 122 8.10 11.85 2.76
N LEU A 123 8.28 10.96 3.75
CA LEU A 123 9.52 10.21 3.91
C LEU A 123 9.82 9.36 2.67
N CYS A 124 8.82 8.64 2.14
CA CYS A 124 8.98 7.86 0.92
C CYS A 124 9.37 8.72 -0.28
N LEU A 125 8.73 9.89 -0.48
CA LEU A 125 9.07 10.82 -1.56
C LEU A 125 10.52 11.31 -1.45
N MET A 126 10.92 11.74 -0.26
CA MET A 126 12.28 12.21 0.02
C MET A 126 13.32 11.13 -0.30
N LEU A 127 13.08 9.89 0.16
CA LEU A 127 13.97 8.76 -0.11
C LEU A 127 14.00 8.41 -1.60
N THR A 128 12.84 8.36 -2.27
CA THR A 128 12.79 8.13 -3.72
C THR A 128 13.60 9.18 -4.45
N GLN A 129 13.50 10.46 -4.11
CA GLN A 129 14.28 11.53 -4.74
C GLN A 129 15.80 11.34 -4.54
N GLY A 130 16.23 11.01 -3.31
CA GLY A 130 17.64 10.85 -2.97
C GLY A 130 18.30 9.59 -3.53
N LEU A 131 17.54 8.53 -3.79
CA LEU A 131 18.04 7.32 -4.46
C LEU A 131 18.22 7.59 -5.95
N ASN A 132 19.45 7.90 -6.37
CA ASN A 132 19.78 8.35 -7.73
C ASN A 132 21.09 7.74 -8.26
N GLU A 133 21.57 8.22 -9.41
CA GLU A 133 22.72 7.66 -10.13
C GLU A 133 24.02 7.71 -9.32
N THR A 134 24.17 8.65 -8.37
CA THR A 134 25.35 8.70 -7.48
C THR A 134 25.45 7.49 -6.56
N LEU A 135 24.33 6.79 -6.34
CA LEU A 135 24.24 5.53 -5.61
C LEU A 135 24.11 4.31 -6.55
N GLY A 136 24.34 4.49 -7.84
CA GLY A 136 24.18 3.44 -8.86
C GLY A 136 22.72 3.09 -9.17
N VAL A 137 21.77 4.00 -8.90
CA VAL A 137 20.34 3.80 -9.16
C VAL A 137 19.89 4.65 -10.35
N TYR A 138 19.43 3.98 -11.40
CA TYR A 138 18.93 4.60 -12.62
C TYR A 138 17.41 4.45 -12.66
N LYS A 139 16.69 5.57 -12.75
CA LYS A 139 15.23 5.57 -12.76
C LYS A 139 14.72 5.59 -14.18
N ARG A 140 13.67 4.82 -14.45
CA ARG A 140 12.95 4.87 -15.72
C ARG A 140 11.45 4.87 -15.48
N GLN A 141 10.77 5.88 -15.99
CA GLN A 141 9.33 5.95 -15.89
C GLN A 141 8.69 4.97 -16.88
N GLY A 142 7.82 4.07 -16.43
CA GLY A 142 7.16 3.12 -17.32
C GLY A 142 6.53 1.92 -16.63
N THR A 143 5.89 1.05 -17.43
CA THR A 143 5.16 -0.12 -16.94
C THR A 143 5.73 -1.39 -17.54
N VAL A 144 6.32 -2.25 -16.72
CA VAL A 144 6.81 -3.55 -17.20
C VAL A 144 5.64 -4.44 -17.60
N THR A 145 5.55 -4.82 -18.88
CA THR A 145 4.46 -5.67 -19.40
C THR A 145 4.88 -7.13 -19.64
N SER A 146 6.18 -7.39 -19.81
CA SER A 146 6.73 -8.73 -19.91
C SER A 146 8.13 -8.83 -19.32
N ALA A 147 8.61 -10.05 -19.08
CA ALA A 147 10.02 -10.34 -18.89
C ALA A 147 10.31 -11.76 -19.43
N SER A 148 11.45 -11.95 -20.09
CA SER A 148 11.81 -13.24 -20.69
C SER A 148 13.14 -13.74 -20.16
N TRP A 149 13.21 -15.05 -19.94
CA TRP A 149 14.39 -15.73 -19.45
C TRP A 149 15.05 -16.52 -20.59
N SER A 150 16.11 -15.92 -21.13
CA SER A 150 17.19 -16.48 -21.94
C SER A 150 18.33 -15.47 -21.81
N ASP A 151 19.32 -15.75 -20.94
CA ASP A 151 20.38 -14.82 -20.47
C ASP A 151 19.88 -13.52 -19.78
N TRP A 152 18.70 -13.57 -19.16
CA TRP A 152 17.94 -12.44 -18.59
C TRP A 152 17.80 -11.21 -19.50
N GLY A 153 17.36 -11.40 -20.74
CA GLY A 153 16.78 -10.29 -21.51
C GLY A 153 15.41 -9.89 -20.96
N ILE A 154 15.36 -8.90 -20.06
CA ILE A 154 14.10 -8.33 -19.58
C ILE A 154 13.63 -7.27 -20.59
N THR A 155 12.62 -7.63 -21.38
CA THR A 155 11.95 -6.68 -22.29
C THR A 155 10.79 -6.01 -21.57
N PHE A 156 10.90 -4.72 -21.30
CA PHE A 156 9.80 -3.95 -20.77
C PHE A 156 9.31 -2.90 -21.78
N GLU A 157 8.07 -2.49 -21.61
CA GLU A 157 7.43 -1.45 -22.38
C GLU A 157 7.48 -0.15 -21.59
N CYS A 158 8.19 0.83 -22.13
CA CYS A 158 8.23 2.16 -21.56
C CYS A 158 7.22 3.01 -22.33
N LEU A 159 6.30 3.67 -21.64
CA LEU A 159 5.52 4.73 -22.26
C LEU A 159 6.40 5.98 -22.26
N SER A 160 6.96 6.34 -23.42
CA SER A 160 7.69 7.59 -23.61
C SER A 160 7.00 8.38 -24.71
N ASN A 161 6.63 9.64 -24.45
CA ASN A 161 5.98 10.52 -25.43
C ASN A 161 4.75 9.90 -26.16
N ASN A 162 3.92 9.13 -25.45
CA ASN A 162 2.78 8.36 -26.00
C ASN A 162 3.13 7.29 -27.04
N VAL A 163 4.41 6.91 -27.14
CA VAL A 163 4.90 5.79 -27.94
C VAL A 163 5.34 4.67 -27.00
N ILE A 164 4.93 3.44 -27.30
CA ILE A 164 5.41 2.26 -26.58
C ILE A 164 6.80 1.93 -27.11
N GLU A 165 7.82 2.31 -26.35
CA GLU A 165 9.19 1.90 -26.62
C GLU A 165 9.45 0.54 -25.99
N LYS A 166 9.81 -0.43 -26.84
CA LYS A 166 10.34 -1.72 -26.37
C LYS A 166 11.84 -1.58 -26.21
N SER A 167 12.29 -1.66 -24.97
CA SER A 167 13.71 -1.75 -24.65
C SER A 167 14.03 -3.15 -24.18
N GLU A 168 15.12 -3.71 -24.70
CA GLU A 168 15.68 -4.96 -24.19
C GLU A 168 16.85 -4.61 -23.26
N ILE A 169 16.67 -4.90 -21.98
CA ILE A 169 17.66 -4.63 -20.95
C ILE A 169 17.95 -5.91 -20.19
N TYR A 170 19.21 -6.15 -19.88
CA TYR A 170 19.66 -7.37 -19.25
C TYR A 170 19.89 -7.16 -17.75
N SER A 171 19.52 -8.12 -16.90
CA SER A 171 19.78 -8.03 -15.46
C SER A 171 19.87 -9.39 -14.78
N ASN A 172 20.78 -9.57 -13.84
CA ASN A 172 20.89 -10.83 -13.11
C ASN A 172 19.72 -11.05 -12.13
N ILE A 173 19.15 -9.95 -11.63
CA ILE A 173 18.09 -9.93 -10.61
C ILE A 173 16.89 -9.13 -11.11
N LEU A 174 15.67 -9.63 -10.85
CA LEU A 174 14.40 -8.94 -11.03
C LEU A 174 13.58 -9.03 -9.74
N VAL A 175 13.22 -7.88 -9.16
CA VAL A 175 12.39 -7.81 -7.95
C VAL A 175 11.09 -7.09 -8.25
N LEU A 176 9.97 -7.78 -8.03
CA LEU A 176 8.62 -7.25 -8.24
C LEU A 176 8.09 -6.61 -6.96
N CYS A 177 7.85 -5.30 -7.01
CA CYS A 177 7.24 -4.49 -5.95
C CYS A 177 5.96 -3.79 -6.46
N THR A 178 5.16 -4.52 -7.23
CA THR A 178 4.02 -4.01 -8.04
C THR A 178 2.84 -3.47 -7.24
N GLY A 179 2.78 -3.80 -5.94
CA GLY A 179 1.71 -3.38 -5.04
C GLY A 179 0.37 -4.04 -5.35
N SER A 180 -0.68 -3.54 -4.69
CA SER A 180 -2.02 -4.15 -4.69
C SER A 180 -3.10 -3.07 -4.86
N TYR A 181 -4.33 -3.47 -5.11
CA TYR A 181 -5.50 -2.60 -5.17
C TYR A 181 -6.65 -3.17 -4.33
N PRO A 182 -7.61 -2.33 -3.85
CA PRO A 182 -8.76 -2.78 -3.07
C PRO A 182 -9.47 -3.92 -3.79
N LYS A 183 -9.72 -5.00 -3.05
CA LYS A 183 -10.45 -6.15 -3.57
C LYS A 183 -11.93 -5.80 -3.70
N THR A 184 -12.50 -6.16 -4.84
CA THR A 184 -13.95 -6.15 -5.08
C THR A 184 -14.40 -7.58 -5.31
N ASP A 185 -15.58 -7.94 -4.79
CA ASP A 185 -16.25 -9.19 -5.10
C ASP A 185 -17.60 -8.87 -5.77
N ILE A 186 -18.11 -9.83 -6.55
CA ILE A 186 -19.42 -9.72 -7.20
C ILE A 186 -20.50 -9.79 -6.11
N LEU A 187 -21.38 -8.79 -6.07
CA LEU A 187 -22.50 -8.72 -5.14
C LEU A 187 -23.73 -9.44 -5.71
N PRO A 188 -24.62 -9.98 -4.84
CA PRO A 188 -25.87 -10.64 -5.29
C PRO A 188 -26.92 -9.65 -5.83
N VAL A 189 -26.61 -8.35 -5.88
CA VAL A 189 -27.46 -7.29 -6.43
C VAL A 189 -26.62 -6.40 -7.35
N SER A 190 -27.22 -5.90 -8.43
CA SER A 190 -26.50 -5.19 -9.50
C SER A 190 -26.76 -3.68 -9.58
N HIS A 191 -27.74 -3.16 -8.83
CA HIS A 191 -28.16 -1.75 -8.91
C HIS A 191 -27.28 -0.79 -8.08
N LEU A 192 -26.39 -1.32 -7.23
CA LEU A 192 -25.60 -0.53 -6.29
C LEU A 192 -24.51 0.26 -7.04
N GLN A 193 -24.40 1.55 -6.73
CA GLN A 193 -23.28 2.37 -7.17
C GLN A 193 -22.06 2.11 -6.31
N GLU A 194 -20.99 1.61 -6.90
CA GLU A 194 -19.76 1.32 -6.17
C GLU A 194 -19.00 2.62 -5.85
N ILE A 195 -18.60 2.75 -4.59
CA ILE A 195 -17.68 3.76 -4.11
C ILE A 195 -16.35 3.05 -3.84
N ASN A 196 -15.32 3.38 -4.62
CA ASN A 196 -14.00 2.80 -4.46
C ASN A 196 -13.46 3.03 -3.03
N LEU A 197 -12.83 2.01 -2.44
CA LEU A 197 -12.29 2.10 -1.08
C LEU A 197 -11.30 3.27 -0.90
N ASP A 198 -10.47 3.57 -1.90
CA ASP A 198 -9.53 4.70 -1.81
C ASP A 198 -10.26 6.03 -1.64
N LEU A 199 -11.36 6.21 -2.38
CA LEU A 199 -12.18 7.41 -2.32
C LEU A 199 -12.89 7.49 -0.95
N ALA A 200 -13.43 6.37 -0.45
CA ALA A 200 -14.08 6.29 0.85
C ALA A 200 -13.13 6.59 2.03
N LEU A 201 -11.83 6.35 1.85
CA LEU A 201 -10.78 6.65 2.83
C LEU A 201 -10.27 8.10 2.77
N LYS A 202 -10.77 8.92 1.83
CA LYS A 202 -10.30 10.28 1.60
C LYS A 202 -11.43 11.30 1.88
N PRO A 203 -11.57 11.78 3.13
CA PRO A 203 -12.68 12.66 3.54
C PRO A 203 -12.91 13.86 2.62
N THR A 204 -11.85 14.50 2.14
CA THR A 204 -11.96 15.66 1.23
C THR A 204 -12.72 15.31 -0.05
N LEU A 205 -12.38 14.19 -0.70
CA LEU A 205 -13.06 13.73 -1.93
C LEU A 205 -14.42 13.10 -1.63
N LEU A 206 -14.54 12.36 -0.53
CA LEU A 206 -15.78 11.69 -0.13
C LEU A 206 -16.94 12.69 -0.03
N SER A 207 -16.68 13.89 0.49
CA SER A 207 -17.70 14.94 0.61
C SER A 207 -18.32 15.39 -0.72
N SER A 208 -17.60 15.23 -1.83
CA SER A 208 -18.07 15.57 -3.18
C SER A 208 -18.83 14.44 -3.89
N THR A 209 -18.89 13.25 -3.29
CA THR A 209 -19.46 12.04 -3.92
C THR A 209 -20.97 12.11 -4.03
N PHE A 210 -21.63 12.80 -3.10
CA PHE A 210 -23.09 12.88 -3.04
C PHE A 210 -23.58 14.32 -3.17
N PRO A 211 -24.65 14.57 -3.94
CA PRO A 211 -25.41 15.81 -3.82
C PRO A 211 -25.89 16.00 -2.37
N LYS A 212 -25.81 17.23 -1.84
CA LYS A 212 -26.13 17.51 -0.42
C LYS A 212 -27.56 17.13 -0.03
N ASP A 213 -28.51 17.31 -0.95
CA ASP A 213 -29.93 17.02 -0.72
C ASP A 213 -30.32 15.57 -1.01
N SER A 214 -29.36 14.75 -1.46
CA SER A 214 -29.62 13.33 -1.69
C SER A 214 -29.80 12.56 -0.37
N LYS A 215 -30.43 11.39 -0.44
CA LYS A 215 -30.66 10.49 0.70
C LYS A 215 -29.95 9.16 0.48
N PRO A 216 -28.61 9.14 0.42
CA PRO A 216 -27.89 7.91 0.12
C PRO A 216 -27.95 6.95 1.31
N THR A 217 -28.17 5.66 1.02
CA THR A 217 -27.98 4.58 1.97
C THR A 217 -26.78 3.77 1.51
N VAL A 218 -25.67 3.87 2.23
CA VAL A 218 -24.40 3.27 1.84
C VAL A 218 -24.20 1.95 2.58
N ALA A 219 -24.03 0.86 1.83
CA ALA A 219 -23.56 -0.41 2.37
C ALA A 219 -22.04 -0.36 2.56
N VAL A 220 -21.55 -0.68 3.75
CA VAL A 220 -20.12 -0.85 4.02
C VAL A 220 -19.88 -2.29 4.41
N ILE A 221 -19.14 -3.02 3.59
CA ILE A 221 -18.89 -4.46 3.78
C ILE A 221 -17.47 -4.67 4.30
N GLY A 222 -17.36 -5.31 5.46
CA GLY A 222 -16.08 -5.64 6.10
C GLY A 222 -15.94 -5.09 7.52
N ALA A 223 -14.93 -5.57 8.24
CA ALA A 223 -14.67 -5.20 9.64
C ALA A 223 -13.17 -4.97 9.92
N SER A 224 -12.40 -4.73 8.86
CA SER A 224 -10.97 -4.40 8.93
C SER A 224 -10.74 -2.96 9.39
N HIS A 225 -9.49 -2.60 9.67
CA HIS A 225 -9.12 -1.21 9.99
C HIS A 225 -9.63 -0.20 8.93
N SER A 226 -9.52 -0.53 7.65
CA SER A 226 -10.04 0.32 6.57
C SER A 226 -11.58 0.42 6.60
N ALA A 227 -12.28 -0.67 6.91
CA ALA A 227 -13.74 -0.64 7.02
C ALA A 227 -14.20 0.32 8.12
N ILE A 228 -13.57 0.26 9.30
CA ILE A 228 -13.97 1.11 10.43
C ILE A 228 -13.64 2.58 10.17
N LEU A 229 -12.51 2.87 9.49
CA LEU A 229 -12.21 4.22 9.01
C LEU A 229 -13.27 4.74 8.05
N VAL A 230 -13.73 3.92 7.11
CA VAL A 230 -14.81 4.28 6.17
C VAL A 230 -16.11 4.58 6.93
N LEU A 231 -16.50 3.75 7.90
CA LEU A 231 -17.68 4.01 8.74
C LEU A 231 -17.57 5.37 9.46
N ARG A 232 -16.40 5.65 10.05
CA ARG A 232 -16.14 6.93 10.72
C ARG A 232 -16.21 8.11 9.75
N ASN A 233 -15.65 7.97 8.55
CA ASN A 233 -15.68 9.01 7.53
C ASN A 233 -17.12 9.31 7.08
N PHE A 234 -17.94 8.29 6.80
CA PHE A 234 -19.35 8.49 6.47
C PHE A 234 -20.15 9.08 7.63
N TYR A 235 -19.90 8.64 8.86
CA TYR A 235 -20.54 9.21 10.04
C TYR A 235 -20.23 10.70 10.20
N ASN A 236 -18.95 11.09 10.04
CA ASN A 236 -18.54 12.49 10.08
C ASN A 236 -19.20 13.32 8.97
N LEU A 237 -19.33 12.73 7.77
CA LEU A 237 -20.00 13.38 6.65
C LEU A 237 -21.50 13.56 6.92
N ALA A 238 -22.16 12.53 7.49
CA ALA A 238 -23.56 12.58 7.86
C ALA A 238 -23.84 13.64 8.94
N CYS A 239 -22.95 13.80 9.91
CA CYS A 239 -23.09 14.79 10.96
C CYS A 239 -22.84 16.24 10.50
N SER A 240 -22.15 16.43 9.38
CA SER A 240 -21.72 17.75 8.92
C SER A 240 -22.56 18.25 7.73
N SER A 241 -22.34 17.69 6.54
CA SER A 241 -22.90 18.20 5.29
C SER A 241 -24.00 17.36 4.68
N HIS A 242 -24.17 16.10 5.08
CA HIS A 242 -25.09 15.14 4.45
C HIS A 242 -26.00 14.44 5.47
N GLN A 243 -26.81 15.21 6.20
CA GLN A 243 -27.65 14.73 7.32
C GLN A 243 -28.64 13.61 6.98
N ASN A 244 -28.98 13.45 5.69
CA ASN A 244 -29.84 12.39 5.19
C ASN A 244 -29.10 11.09 4.85
N LEU A 245 -27.77 11.08 4.90
CA LEU A 245 -26.97 9.88 4.65
C LEU A 245 -27.23 8.83 5.74
N ARG A 246 -27.38 7.58 5.32
CA ARG A 246 -27.50 6.42 6.22
C ARG A 246 -26.48 5.36 5.83
N ILE A 247 -26.03 4.60 6.82
CA ILE A 247 -24.97 3.60 6.70
C ILE A 247 -25.52 2.26 7.14
N LYS A 248 -25.35 1.23 6.32
CA LYS A 248 -25.56 -0.17 6.71
C LYS A 248 -24.22 -0.88 6.74
N TRP A 249 -23.79 -1.29 7.93
CA TRP A 249 -22.50 -1.95 8.13
C TRP A 249 -22.68 -3.47 8.14
N PHE A 250 -22.18 -4.16 7.11
CA PHE A 250 -22.24 -5.60 6.97
C PHE A 250 -20.97 -6.24 7.50
N THR A 251 -21.09 -7.06 8.56
CA THR A 251 -19.95 -7.76 9.16
C THR A 251 -20.27 -9.21 9.52
N ARG A 252 -19.30 -10.09 9.25
CA ARG A 252 -19.37 -11.54 9.53
C ARG A 252 -18.80 -11.93 10.89
N HIS A 253 -18.02 -11.06 11.51
CA HIS A 253 -17.26 -11.38 12.71
C HIS A 253 -17.23 -10.19 13.68
N PRO A 254 -17.02 -10.45 14.99
CA PRO A 254 -16.68 -9.41 15.95
C PRO A 254 -15.41 -8.64 15.54
N LEU A 255 -15.29 -7.41 16.03
CA LEU A 255 -14.08 -6.62 15.84
C LEU A 255 -12.91 -7.29 16.55
N ARG A 256 -11.74 -7.25 15.91
CA ARG A 256 -10.47 -7.71 16.48
C ARG A 256 -9.62 -6.51 16.79
N TYR A 257 -8.94 -6.53 17.93
CA TYR A 257 -8.06 -5.46 18.38
C TYR A 257 -6.63 -5.95 18.43
N ALA A 258 -5.70 -5.05 18.13
CA ALA A 258 -4.30 -5.30 18.40
C ALA A 258 -4.03 -5.08 19.89
N GLU A 259 -3.37 -6.04 20.53
CA GLU A 259 -3.07 -6.00 21.96
C GLU A 259 -1.56 -6.11 22.18
N ASP A 260 -0.98 -5.14 22.88
CA ASP A 260 0.42 -5.23 23.29
C ASP A 260 0.59 -6.38 24.29
N ARG A 261 1.53 -7.27 23.98
CA ARG A 261 2.00 -8.38 24.83
C ARG A 261 3.48 -8.16 25.13
N ASP A 262 4.06 -9.02 25.95
CA ASP A 262 5.48 -8.91 26.30
C ASP A 262 6.37 -9.18 25.08
N GLY A 263 6.84 -8.10 24.43
CA GLY A 263 7.73 -8.14 23.27
C GLY A 263 7.04 -8.38 21.90
N TRP A 264 5.72 -8.52 21.84
CA TRP A 264 4.97 -8.72 20.59
C TRP A 264 3.55 -8.15 20.65
N ILE A 265 2.82 -8.18 19.54
CA ILE A 265 1.45 -7.64 19.45
C ILE A 265 0.52 -8.74 18.93
N LEU A 266 -0.51 -9.09 19.70
CA LEU A 266 -1.56 -10.00 19.24
C LEU A 266 -2.41 -9.31 18.17
N ASN A 267 -2.77 -10.03 17.11
CA ASN A 267 -3.48 -9.48 15.94
C ASN A 267 -2.75 -8.28 15.29
N ASP A 268 -1.42 -8.25 15.30
CA ASP A 268 -0.64 -7.11 14.78
C ASP A 268 -0.98 -6.74 13.32
N ASN A 269 -1.30 -7.73 12.48
CA ASN A 269 -1.65 -7.52 11.07
C ASN A 269 -3.14 -7.36 10.80
N THR A 270 -4.00 -7.72 11.75
CA THR A 270 -5.43 -7.94 11.50
C THR A 270 -6.34 -7.13 12.43
N GLY A 271 -5.82 -6.67 13.57
CA GLY A 271 -6.55 -5.95 14.60
C GLY A 271 -6.57 -4.43 14.40
N LEU A 272 -7.60 -3.79 14.95
CA LEU A 272 -7.73 -2.33 15.05
C LEU A 272 -6.66 -1.76 15.99
N LYS A 273 -6.14 -0.58 15.65
CA LYS A 273 -5.03 0.10 16.35
C LYS A 273 -5.26 1.60 16.41
N GLY A 274 -4.49 2.28 17.26
CA GLY A 274 -4.48 3.75 17.34
C GLY A 274 -5.87 4.34 17.59
N GLU A 275 -6.11 5.52 17.04
CA GLU A 275 -7.37 6.25 17.24
C GLU A 275 -8.61 5.51 16.73
N ILE A 276 -8.51 4.68 15.69
CA ILE A 276 -9.68 3.97 15.19
C ILE A 276 -10.12 2.86 16.13
N SER A 277 -9.17 2.24 16.85
CA SER A 277 -9.50 1.26 17.89
C SER A 277 -10.28 1.91 19.03
N ILE A 278 -9.88 3.13 19.44
CA ILE A 278 -10.55 3.87 20.51
C ILE A 278 -11.96 4.24 20.06
N TRP A 279 -12.08 4.83 18.87
CA TRP A 279 -13.36 5.20 18.27
C TRP A 279 -14.31 3.99 18.16
N ALA A 280 -13.78 2.83 17.76
CA ALA A 280 -14.59 1.62 17.62
C ALA A 280 -15.18 1.15 18.96
N LYS A 281 -14.35 1.08 20.01
CA LYS A 281 -14.74 0.68 21.37
C LYS A 281 -15.78 1.61 21.98
N GLU A 282 -15.72 2.90 21.65
CA GLU A 282 -16.64 3.90 22.16
C GLU A 282 -17.98 3.91 21.44
N ASN A 283 -18.02 3.55 20.14
CA ASN A 283 -19.16 3.87 19.28
C ASN A 283 -19.84 2.69 18.59
N ILE A 284 -19.14 1.60 18.27
CA ILE A 284 -19.70 0.54 17.39
C ILE A 284 -19.56 -0.87 17.95
N GLU A 285 -18.98 -1.00 19.15
CA GLU A 285 -19.02 -2.24 19.91
C GLU A 285 -20.44 -2.63 20.33
N VAL A 286 -20.62 -3.91 20.67
CA VAL A 286 -21.92 -4.45 21.11
C VAL A 286 -22.43 -3.67 22.31
N GLY A 287 -23.68 -3.17 22.23
CA GLY A 287 -24.31 -2.34 23.26
C GLY A 287 -23.83 -0.89 23.31
N LYS A 288 -22.79 -0.52 22.54
CA LYS A 288 -22.33 0.87 22.39
C LYS A 288 -22.99 1.56 21.23
N LEU A 289 -23.23 0.85 20.12
CA LEU A 289 -23.82 1.42 18.92
C LEU A 289 -25.16 2.12 19.20
N GLU A 290 -26.05 1.45 19.92
CA GLU A 290 -27.40 1.92 20.23
C GLU A 290 -27.40 3.12 21.19
N LEU A 291 -26.37 3.23 22.04
CA LEU A 291 -26.20 4.30 23.01
C LEU A 291 -25.42 5.50 22.43
N SER A 292 -24.63 5.28 21.38
CA SER A 292 -23.80 6.31 20.78
C SER A 292 -24.59 7.17 19.78
N PRO A 293 -24.16 8.42 19.52
CA PRO A 293 -24.70 9.23 18.43
C PRO A 293 -24.53 8.58 17.04
N VAL A 294 -23.59 7.63 16.89
CA VAL A 294 -23.34 6.92 15.63
C VAL A 294 -24.53 6.05 15.24
N GLY A 295 -25.23 5.44 16.21
CA GLY A 295 -26.42 4.61 15.96
C GLY A 295 -27.58 5.33 15.27
N LYS A 296 -27.60 6.67 15.29
CA LYS A 296 -28.59 7.47 14.54
C LYS A 296 -28.42 7.38 13.01
N PHE A 297 -27.21 7.08 12.56
CA PHE A 297 -26.84 7.05 11.14
C PHE A 297 -26.43 5.67 10.67
N LEU A 298 -25.97 4.80 11.58
CA LEU A 298 -25.39 3.50 11.28
C LEU A 298 -26.24 2.36 11.86
N GLU A 299 -26.62 1.43 10.98
CA GLU A 299 -27.27 0.16 11.32
C GLU A 299 -26.26 -0.98 11.10
N LYS A 300 -26.03 -1.82 12.11
CA LYS A 300 -25.19 -3.02 11.99
C LYS A 300 -26.00 -4.19 11.47
N ILE A 301 -25.54 -4.81 10.39
CA ILE A 301 -26.10 -6.01 9.78
C ILE A 301 -25.13 -7.16 10.01
N ASP A 302 -25.52 -8.12 10.83
CA ASP A 302 -24.76 -9.35 11.06
C ASP A 302 -24.93 -10.29 9.86
N THR A 303 -23.81 -10.73 9.28
CA THR A 303 -23.78 -11.66 8.14
C THR A 303 -23.00 -12.94 8.44
N SER A 304 -22.84 -13.26 9.73
CA SER A 304 -22.11 -14.44 10.20
C SER A 304 -22.79 -15.77 9.86
N ILE A 305 -24.13 -15.78 9.77
CA ILE A 305 -24.93 -16.98 9.50
C ILE A 305 -25.18 -17.10 8.00
N LYS A 306 -24.62 -18.14 7.37
CA LYS A 306 -24.75 -18.40 5.92
C LYS A 306 -26.19 -18.62 5.44
N GLU A 307 -27.07 -19.08 6.33
CA GLU A 307 -28.49 -19.36 6.02
C GLU A 307 -29.31 -18.07 5.86
N ASP A 308 -28.73 -16.89 6.13
CA ASP A 308 -29.40 -15.60 6.06
C ASP A 308 -29.11 -14.81 4.77
N GLU A 309 -28.85 -15.53 3.66
CA GLU A 309 -28.58 -14.92 2.35
C GLU A 309 -29.76 -14.04 1.88
N GLU A 310 -31.00 -14.47 2.15
CA GLU A 310 -32.19 -13.67 1.84
C GLU A 310 -32.20 -12.33 2.57
N ASN A 311 -31.82 -12.31 3.85
CA ASN A 311 -31.75 -11.08 4.64
C ASN A 311 -30.57 -10.20 4.20
N TYR A 312 -29.41 -10.81 3.90
CA TYR A 312 -28.28 -10.11 3.30
C TYR A 312 -28.69 -9.39 2.01
N ILE A 313 -29.36 -10.09 1.09
CA ILE A 313 -29.90 -9.53 -0.15
C ILE A 313 -30.93 -8.44 0.15
N LYS A 314 -31.87 -8.69 1.06
CA LYS A 314 -32.90 -7.70 1.45
C LYS A 314 -32.29 -6.40 1.95
N HIS A 315 -31.29 -6.46 2.83
CA HIS A 315 -30.61 -5.26 3.33
C HIS A 315 -29.80 -4.57 2.22
N LEU A 316 -29.10 -5.33 1.37
CA LEU A 316 -28.40 -4.76 0.21
C LEU A 316 -29.34 -4.09 -0.79
N MET A 317 -30.52 -4.67 -1.06
CA MET A 317 -31.55 -4.11 -1.94
C MET A 317 -32.11 -2.76 -1.44
N SER A 318 -31.95 -2.46 -0.15
CA SER A 318 -32.33 -1.16 0.42
C SER A 318 -31.23 -0.08 0.32
N CYS A 319 -30.03 -0.46 -0.14
CA CYS A 319 -28.91 0.44 -0.28
C CYS A 319 -28.88 1.07 -1.68
N THR A 320 -28.25 2.23 -1.80
CA THR A 320 -28.02 2.88 -3.10
C THR A 320 -26.57 2.79 -3.54
N HIS A 321 -25.65 2.70 -2.59
CA HIS A 321 -24.21 2.63 -2.83
C HIS A 321 -23.57 1.53 -2.00
N VAL A 322 -22.36 1.15 -2.38
CA VAL A 322 -21.56 0.16 -1.64
C VAL A 322 -20.08 0.51 -1.60
N VAL A 323 -19.45 0.29 -0.45
CA VAL A 323 -18.00 0.24 -0.27
C VAL A 323 -17.61 -1.16 0.20
N GLN A 324 -16.73 -1.83 -0.54
CA GLN A 324 -16.16 -3.11 -0.16
C GLN A 324 -14.78 -2.89 0.50
N ALA A 325 -14.68 -3.12 1.80
CA ALA A 325 -13.45 -3.00 2.60
C ALA A 325 -12.92 -4.38 3.04
N ILE A 326 -12.81 -5.28 2.06
CA ILE A 326 -12.63 -6.73 2.25
C ILE A 326 -11.21 -7.23 1.96
N GLY A 327 -10.25 -6.32 1.89
CA GLY A 327 -8.84 -6.62 1.65
C GLY A 327 -8.32 -6.05 0.33
N PHE A 328 -7.15 -6.53 -0.07
CA PHE A 328 -6.44 -6.07 -1.25
C PHE A 328 -6.03 -7.27 -2.11
N THR A 329 -6.05 -7.07 -3.43
CA THR A 329 -5.59 -8.04 -4.42
C THR A 329 -4.27 -7.56 -5.02
N PRO A 330 -3.22 -8.40 -5.09
CA PRO A 330 -1.99 -8.07 -5.80
C PRO A 330 -2.27 -7.63 -7.23
N ARG A 331 -1.50 -6.65 -7.73
CA ARG A 331 -1.54 -6.34 -9.16
C ARG A 331 -1.05 -7.54 -9.97
N GLU A 332 -1.62 -7.69 -11.15
CA GLU A 332 -1.09 -8.64 -12.13
C GLU A 332 0.39 -8.35 -12.37
N ILE A 333 1.18 -9.42 -12.40
CA ILE A 333 2.60 -9.33 -12.73
C ILE A 333 2.79 -9.25 -14.24
N PRO A 334 3.92 -8.71 -14.70
CA PRO A 334 4.30 -8.78 -16.11
C PRO A 334 4.24 -10.22 -16.63
N VAL A 335 4.00 -10.40 -17.93
CA VAL A 335 4.02 -11.73 -18.55
C VAL A 335 5.44 -12.29 -18.44
N MET A 336 5.62 -13.28 -17.57
CA MET A 336 6.90 -13.96 -17.37
C MET A 336 7.05 -15.13 -18.33
N LYS A 337 8.18 -15.19 -19.04
CA LYS A 337 8.50 -16.26 -19.99
C LYS A 337 9.88 -16.86 -19.73
N ARG A 338 10.07 -18.13 -20.07
CA ARG A 338 11.37 -18.82 -20.15
C ARG A 338 11.46 -19.57 -21.46
N ASN A 339 12.50 -19.33 -22.24
CA ASN A 339 12.69 -19.93 -23.57
C ASN A 339 11.41 -19.84 -24.45
N GLY A 340 10.74 -18.67 -24.41
CA GLY A 340 9.50 -18.40 -25.16
C GLY A 340 8.21 -18.96 -24.55
N LYS A 341 8.25 -19.77 -23.48
CA LYS A 341 7.07 -20.34 -22.82
C LYS A 341 6.67 -19.49 -21.60
N LYS A 342 5.37 -19.26 -21.39
CA LYS A 342 4.86 -18.56 -20.20
C LYS A 342 5.11 -19.40 -18.94
N LEU A 343 5.59 -18.75 -17.89
CA LEU A 343 5.80 -19.36 -16.57
C LEU A 343 4.51 -19.38 -15.76
N ASN A 344 4.30 -20.46 -15.00
CA ASN A 344 3.23 -20.58 -14.01
C ASN A 344 3.83 -20.44 -12.60
N LEU A 345 3.81 -19.21 -12.09
CA LEU A 345 4.54 -18.85 -10.88
C LEU A 345 3.67 -18.96 -9.63
N ASN A 346 4.24 -19.54 -8.58
CA ASN A 346 3.79 -19.41 -7.20
C ASN A 346 4.78 -18.53 -6.42
N PHE A 347 4.34 -17.95 -5.30
CA PHE A 347 5.20 -17.13 -4.46
C PHE A 347 5.46 -17.81 -3.11
N ASN A 348 6.73 -17.91 -2.75
CA ASN A 348 7.17 -18.38 -1.44
C ASN A 348 7.30 -17.20 -0.49
N HIS A 349 6.33 -17.07 0.43
CA HIS A 349 6.27 -15.96 1.37
C HIS A 349 7.43 -15.93 2.39
N ASP A 350 8.05 -17.07 2.68
CA ASP A 350 9.13 -17.16 3.68
C ASP A 350 10.49 -16.76 3.09
N LEU A 351 10.74 -17.15 1.84
CA LEU A 351 11.97 -16.88 1.11
C LEU A 351 11.91 -15.60 0.26
N GLN A 352 10.71 -15.08 0.03
CA GLN A 352 10.44 -13.95 -0.87
C GLN A 352 10.87 -14.22 -2.32
N THR A 353 10.70 -15.47 -2.77
CA THR A 353 11.08 -15.98 -4.09
C THR A 353 9.85 -16.41 -4.88
N PHE A 354 9.97 -16.40 -6.21
CA PHE A 354 9.00 -17.06 -7.09
C PHE A 354 9.45 -18.49 -7.40
N GLU A 355 8.48 -19.39 -7.49
CA GLU A 355 8.70 -20.81 -7.76
C GLU A 355 7.85 -21.27 -8.96
N GLU A 356 8.37 -22.21 -9.74
CA GLU A 356 7.63 -22.96 -10.75
C GLU A 356 7.82 -24.45 -10.48
N ASN A 357 6.73 -25.21 -10.39
CA ASN A 357 6.75 -26.65 -10.06
C ASN A 357 7.50 -27.01 -8.76
N GLY A 358 7.53 -26.09 -7.78
CA GLY A 358 8.21 -26.29 -6.50
C GLY A 358 9.71 -25.98 -6.52
N GLU A 359 10.25 -25.49 -7.64
CA GLU A 359 11.63 -25.04 -7.75
C GLU A 359 11.70 -23.51 -7.84
N ASN A 360 12.64 -22.91 -7.12
CA ASN A 360 12.88 -21.48 -7.19
C ASN A 360 13.28 -21.06 -8.61
N VAL A 361 12.60 -20.04 -9.13
CA VAL A 361 13.04 -19.32 -10.32
C VAL A 361 14.18 -18.41 -9.88
N ALA A 362 15.42 -18.82 -10.17
CA ALA A 362 16.62 -18.05 -9.87
C ALA A 362 16.46 -16.60 -10.34
N GLY A 363 17.08 -15.63 -9.66
CA GLY A 363 17.00 -14.20 -10.06
C GLY A 363 15.63 -13.52 -9.94
N LEU A 364 14.52 -14.22 -9.64
CA LEU A 364 13.17 -13.65 -9.59
C LEU A 364 12.61 -13.60 -8.16
N PHE A 365 12.37 -12.38 -7.69
CA PHE A 365 11.96 -12.11 -6.31
C PHE A 365 10.75 -11.19 -6.24
N GLY A 366 10.06 -11.19 -5.10
CA GLY A 366 8.91 -10.34 -4.84
C GLY A 366 9.01 -9.69 -3.47
N ALA A 367 8.51 -8.47 -3.33
CA ALA A 367 8.40 -7.80 -2.04
C ALA A 367 7.19 -6.88 -1.97
N GLY A 368 6.76 -6.58 -0.73
CA GLY A 368 5.71 -5.59 -0.46
C GLY A 368 4.32 -6.19 -0.28
N ILE A 369 3.28 -5.35 -0.34
CA ILE A 369 1.89 -5.77 -0.09
C ILE A 369 1.37 -6.84 -1.08
N ALA A 370 1.93 -6.90 -2.29
CA ALA A 370 1.62 -7.94 -3.26
C ALA A 370 2.25 -9.30 -2.86
N TRP A 371 3.39 -9.23 -2.18
CA TRP A 371 4.29 -10.34 -1.88
C TRP A 371 4.76 -10.28 -0.42
N PRO A 372 3.86 -10.20 0.57
CA PRO A 372 4.25 -9.93 1.95
C PRO A 372 4.92 -11.14 2.58
N GLN A 373 5.67 -10.94 3.67
CA GLN A 373 6.20 -12.05 4.44
C GLN A 373 5.07 -12.73 5.23
N GLN A 374 5.06 -14.07 5.28
CA GLN A 374 4.21 -14.80 6.21
C GLN A 374 4.88 -14.85 7.59
N VAL A 375 4.11 -14.58 8.63
CA VAL A 375 4.59 -14.62 10.01
C VAL A 375 3.60 -15.41 10.87
N THR A 376 4.13 -16.12 11.85
CA THR A 376 3.33 -16.84 12.85
C THR A 376 3.62 -16.22 14.21
N ASP A 377 2.57 -15.81 14.93
CA ASP A 377 2.71 -15.25 16.28
C ASP A 377 2.95 -16.36 17.33
N PRO A 378 3.34 -16.02 18.57
CA PRO A 378 3.57 -17.00 19.63
C PRO A 378 2.35 -17.87 20.01
N GLU A 379 1.13 -17.48 19.62
CA GLU A 379 -0.10 -18.26 19.82
C GLU A 379 -0.43 -19.15 18.61
N GLY A 380 0.42 -19.15 17.58
CA GLY A 380 0.27 -19.98 16.37
C GLY A 380 -0.61 -19.35 15.30
N HIS A 381 -1.02 -18.08 15.43
CA HIS A 381 -1.80 -17.42 14.39
C HIS A 381 -0.90 -16.99 13.24
N VAL A 382 -1.27 -17.41 12.03
CA VAL A 382 -0.58 -17.04 10.79
C VAL A 382 -1.16 -15.76 10.22
N SER A 383 -0.30 -14.82 9.83
CA SER A 383 -0.69 -13.57 9.16
C SER A 383 0.36 -13.11 8.16
N LEU A 384 0.00 -12.13 7.33
CA LEU A 384 0.89 -11.53 6.34
C LEU A 384 1.36 -10.14 6.81
N ASP A 385 2.66 -9.93 6.82
CA ASP A 385 3.30 -8.73 7.36
C ASP A 385 3.26 -7.58 6.35
N VAL A 386 2.34 -6.63 6.56
CA VAL A 386 2.12 -5.48 5.66
C VAL A 386 2.39 -4.16 6.39
N GLY A 387 3.37 -3.40 5.90
CA GLY A 387 3.74 -2.08 6.42
C GLY A 387 5.20 -1.75 6.16
N LEU A 388 5.57 -0.47 6.17
CA LEU A 388 6.92 0.01 5.84
C LEU A 388 8.01 -0.73 6.61
N TRP A 389 7.91 -0.74 7.93
CA TRP A 389 8.88 -1.41 8.78
C TRP A 389 8.90 -2.93 8.57
N LYS A 390 7.76 -3.53 8.25
CA LYS A 390 7.64 -4.98 7.99
C LYS A 390 8.32 -5.35 6.68
N PHE A 391 8.13 -4.55 5.63
CA PHE A 391 8.86 -4.70 4.37
C PHE A 391 10.37 -4.57 4.59
N MET A 392 10.81 -3.61 5.40
CA MET A 392 12.23 -3.45 5.76
C MET A 392 12.80 -4.69 6.45
N LYS A 393 12.12 -5.21 7.48
CA LYS A 393 12.55 -6.43 8.19
C LYS A 393 12.66 -7.62 7.23
N SER A 394 11.65 -7.83 6.39
CA SER A 394 11.62 -8.92 5.42
C SER A 394 12.76 -8.78 4.40
N ALA A 395 12.91 -7.60 3.80
CA ALA A 395 13.94 -7.33 2.81
C ALA A 395 15.36 -7.48 3.38
N LYS A 396 15.63 -7.01 4.60
CA LYS A 396 16.94 -7.21 5.25
C LYS A 396 17.29 -8.69 5.44
N LYS A 397 16.29 -9.55 5.69
CA LYS A 397 16.48 -11.00 5.79
C LYS A 397 16.69 -11.64 4.42
N ALA A 398 15.91 -11.23 3.42
CA ALA A 398 15.87 -11.89 2.11
C ALA A 398 16.95 -11.40 1.12
N ALA A 399 17.24 -10.09 1.09
CA ALA A 399 18.15 -9.48 0.11
C ALA A 399 19.58 -10.07 0.07
N PRO A 400 20.19 -10.50 1.20
CA PRO A 400 21.47 -11.22 1.16
C PRO A 400 21.40 -12.56 0.40
N LEU A 401 20.23 -13.20 0.36
CA LEU A 401 20.00 -14.50 -0.29
C LEU A 401 19.61 -14.37 -1.76
N TRP A 402 19.30 -13.17 -2.25
CA TRP A 402 18.88 -12.94 -3.62
C TRP A 402 20.04 -13.08 -4.62
N GLN A 403 20.30 -14.31 -5.06
CA GLN A 403 21.29 -14.59 -6.09
C GLN A 403 20.68 -14.36 -7.47
N GLY A 404 21.44 -13.78 -8.40
CA GLY A 404 21.03 -13.71 -9.79
C GLY A 404 20.98 -15.10 -10.44
N ALA A 405 20.32 -15.24 -11.60
CA ALA A 405 20.59 -16.47 -12.36
C ALA A 405 21.97 -16.38 -13.01
N SER A 406 22.78 -17.39 -12.71
CA SER A 406 24.07 -17.67 -13.31
C SER A 406 23.96 -18.01 -14.79
#